data_AF-A0A8H5V8Z3-F1
#
_entry.id   AF-A0A8H5V8Z3-F1
#
_cell.length_a   1.000
_cell.length_b   1.000
_cell.length_c   1.000
_cell.angle_alpha   90.00
_cell.angle_beta   90.00
_cell.angle_gamma   90.00
#
_symmetry.space_group_name_H-M   'P 1'
#
loop_
_entity.id
_entity.type
_entity.pdbx_description
1 polymer ?
#
loop_
_entity_poly.entity_id
_entity_poly.type
_entity_poly.pdbx_seq_one_letter_code
_entity_poly.pdbx_strand_id
1 'polypeptide(L)'
;MQRRAASTALDAGKTKSKMFLKKETKWGETYYVVNRWPETPKLPEEHEYFRINDLILDLDDMFSKHVRPSSEEDEERALRRWSRDSKRDDVRWKLHRMENSLTWSRIKASEILSEPSSSWRLGSHDIFSAALQAPTPAPLIDSLKKQQRSANHATAESEPSKLHLVSSNNGIPKQALKDDSSLLRWLQSRAQLSWSGQHRAISPPHSAQLSAALRKQDSLPNLRRLVSQYLAAETSAISFHQLKSPGQENSTEDLSSDLRNTCENFLKQDTLQNKHDVLVFLGNLGQQLTARGDHLGGPLCGLGLRLSAEICKPTASKRYFQTGLQTGYWTGNYQGSMDILHCLETYQCHFNSVLQPDGLDLYGRQELVELLLGRSRTHNHSALSLINACLHGRKQETAFKAYRASIILIGHLGIVEWLNQEQRTSAAIIQRLARHSDSKDKQRQLEAVLSKAFKSAKSIADSSVVAQGHDAVLTDPSTAGDVYQERDRNQDCPP
;
A
#
# COMPACT_ATOMS: atom_id res chain seq x y z
N MET A 1 -10.02 -10.43 -83.70
CA MET A 1 -9.01 -11.51 -83.81
C MET A 1 -7.91 -11.26 -82.80
N GLN A 2 -7.55 -12.31 -82.03
CA GLN A 2 -6.31 -12.51 -81.22
C GLN A 2 -5.98 -11.45 -80.15
N ARG A 3 -6.20 -11.69 -78.84
CA ARG A 3 -5.50 -12.56 -77.85
C ARG A 3 -4.09 -12.08 -77.40
N ARG A 4 -4.07 -11.57 -76.15
CA ARG A 4 -3.18 -11.86 -74.99
C ARG A 4 -1.64 -11.80 -75.14
N ALA A 5 -1.03 -10.94 -74.30
CA ALA A 5 -0.25 -11.30 -73.09
C ALA A 5 0.04 -9.99 -72.31
N ALA A 6 -0.54 -9.73 -71.14
CA ALA A 6 -0.17 -10.23 -69.81
C ALA A 6 1.30 -9.94 -69.43
N SER A 7 1.52 -8.86 -68.69
CA SER A 7 2.48 -8.88 -67.58
C SER A 7 1.90 -8.10 -66.41
N THR A 8 1.32 -8.85 -65.49
CA THR A 8 0.99 -8.49 -64.11
C THR A 8 2.27 -8.17 -63.34
N ALA A 9 2.37 -6.96 -62.79
CA ALA A 9 3.17 -6.67 -61.61
C ALA A 9 2.29 -5.76 -60.73
N LEU A 10 1.42 -6.35 -59.91
CA LEU A 10 1.65 -6.45 -58.46
C LEU A 10 2.04 -5.09 -57.88
N ASP A 11 1.00 -4.35 -57.54
CA ASP A 11 0.96 -3.33 -56.51
C ASP A 11 1.34 -4.00 -55.17
N ALA A 12 2.64 -4.20 -54.97
CA ALA A 12 3.20 -4.72 -53.75
C ALA A 12 3.59 -3.52 -52.88
N GLY A 13 2.77 -3.29 -51.85
CA GLY A 13 3.03 -2.30 -50.81
C GLY A 13 4.48 -2.38 -50.36
N LYS A 14 5.19 -1.26 -50.46
CA LYS A 14 6.50 -1.07 -49.83
C LYS A 14 6.31 -1.19 -48.31
N THR A 15 6.36 -2.41 -47.81
CA THR A 15 6.61 -2.73 -46.42
C THR A 15 7.97 -2.12 -46.09
N LYS A 16 7.95 -0.94 -45.48
CA LYS A 16 9.13 -0.29 -44.91
C LYS A 16 9.79 -1.31 -43.98
N SER A 17 10.97 -1.78 -44.34
CA SER A 17 11.73 -2.72 -43.52
C SER A 17 11.97 -2.07 -42.15
N LYS A 18 11.61 -2.79 -41.08
CA LYS A 18 11.93 -2.38 -39.71
C LYS A 18 13.46 -2.31 -39.60
N MET A 19 14.03 -1.11 -39.65
CA MET A 19 15.47 -0.93 -39.48
C MET A 19 15.82 -1.24 -38.02
N PHE A 20 16.67 -2.22 -37.81
CA PHE A 20 17.25 -2.50 -36.50
C PHE A 20 18.53 -1.67 -36.33
N LEU A 21 18.63 -0.92 -35.23
CA LEU A 21 19.84 -0.18 -34.87
C LEU A 21 20.75 -1.10 -34.06
N LYS A 22 21.97 -1.34 -34.57
CA LYS A 22 23.04 -2.05 -33.86
C LYS A 22 23.50 -1.17 -32.69
N LYS A 23 23.46 -1.70 -31.47
CA LYS A 23 24.05 -1.07 -30.29
C LYS A 23 25.00 -2.03 -29.61
N GLU A 24 26.09 -1.48 -29.08
CA GLU A 24 27.09 -2.24 -28.32
C GLU A 24 27.02 -1.82 -26.86
N THR A 25 26.99 -2.80 -25.95
CA THR A 25 27.09 -2.56 -24.52
C THR A 25 28.53 -2.21 -24.14
N LYS A 26 28.70 -1.68 -22.92
CA LYS A 26 30.02 -1.36 -22.36
C LYS A 26 30.95 -2.57 -22.24
N TRP A 27 30.42 -3.79 -22.43
CA TRP A 27 31.15 -5.05 -22.33
C TRP A 27 31.37 -5.70 -23.71
N GLY A 28 31.11 -4.96 -24.80
CA GLY A 28 31.36 -5.40 -26.17
C GLY A 28 30.28 -6.28 -26.79
N GLU A 29 29.19 -6.55 -26.07
CA GLU A 29 28.09 -7.37 -26.61
C GLU A 29 27.16 -6.52 -27.47
N THR A 30 26.91 -7.00 -28.68
CA THR A 30 26.05 -6.33 -29.64
C THR A 30 24.60 -6.79 -29.51
N TYR A 31 23.65 -5.86 -29.43
CA TYR A 31 22.22 -6.16 -29.58
C TYR A 31 21.53 -5.16 -30.51
N TYR A 32 20.35 -5.54 -31.01
CA TYR A 32 19.61 -4.81 -32.04
C TYR A 32 18.29 -4.26 -31.49
N VAL A 33 18.04 -2.96 -31.68
CA VAL A 33 16.79 -2.31 -31.27
C VAL A 33 16.00 -1.85 -32.49
N VAL A 34 14.70 -2.14 -32.54
CA VAL A 34 13.81 -1.71 -33.63
C VAL A 34 13.71 -0.18 -33.65
N ASN A 35 14.12 0.44 -34.75
CA ASN A 35 13.97 1.87 -34.99
C ASN A 35 12.49 2.21 -35.15
N ARG A 36 11.97 3.09 -34.27
CA ARG A 36 10.57 3.54 -34.30
C ARG A 36 10.35 4.82 -35.13
N TRP A 37 11.41 5.37 -35.73
CA TRP A 37 11.33 6.56 -36.57
C TRP A 37 11.14 6.16 -38.04
N PRO A 38 10.23 6.83 -38.79
CA PRO A 38 9.97 6.52 -40.19
C PRO A 38 11.17 6.84 -41.11
N GLU A 39 12.08 7.72 -40.66
CA GLU A 39 13.37 8.02 -41.28
C GLU A 39 14.40 8.22 -40.15
N THR A 40 15.64 7.79 -40.36
CA THR A 40 16.76 8.21 -39.51
C THR A 40 16.86 9.73 -39.54
N PRO A 41 16.94 10.45 -38.41
CA PRO A 41 17.20 11.88 -38.43
C PRO A 41 18.50 12.10 -39.20
N LYS A 42 18.40 12.72 -40.38
CA LYS A 42 19.58 13.15 -41.12
C LYS A 42 20.31 14.12 -40.20
N LEU A 43 21.59 13.85 -39.91
CA LEU A 43 22.43 14.92 -39.38
C LEU A 43 22.31 16.09 -40.38
N PRO A 44 22.21 17.34 -39.90
CA PRO A 44 22.28 18.49 -40.80
C PRO A 44 23.53 18.35 -41.66
N GLU A 45 23.42 18.62 -42.96
CA GLU A 45 24.61 18.71 -43.82
C GLU A 45 25.58 19.72 -43.19
N GLU A 46 26.80 19.28 -42.90
CA GLU A 46 27.85 20.06 -42.22
C GLU A 46 28.38 21.25 -43.03
N HIS A 47 27.70 21.68 -44.10
CA HIS A 47 28.22 22.66 -45.05
C HIS A 47 27.29 23.86 -45.20
N GLU A 48 27.06 24.59 -44.11
CA GLU A 48 26.69 26.01 -44.19
C GLU A 48 26.96 26.73 -42.86
N TYR A 49 28.10 26.43 -42.23
CA TYR A 49 28.59 27.25 -41.13
C TYR A 49 29.34 28.44 -41.73
N PHE A 50 28.68 29.59 -41.69
CA PHE A 50 29.23 30.93 -41.90
C PHE A 50 29.79 31.22 -43.30
N ARG A 51 28.94 31.83 -44.16
CA ARG A 51 29.46 32.87 -45.07
C ARG A 51 29.85 34.07 -44.21
N ILE A 52 31.05 34.02 -43.61
CA ILE A 52 31.75 35.22 -43.18
C ILE A 52 31.94 36.03 -44.47
N ASN A 53 31.15 37.08 -44.63
CA ASN A 53 31.38 38.10 -45.64
C ASN A 53 32.86 38.48 -45.62
N ASP A 54 33.44 38.68 -46.81
CA ASP A 54 34.85 38.97 -47.16
C ASP A 54 35.49 40.13 -46.36
N LEU A 55 35.58 39.94 -45.05
CA LEU A 55 36.25 40.73 -44.04
C LEU A 55 37.01 39.74 -43.15
N ILE A 56 37.64 38.76 -43.80
CA ILE A 56 38.86 38.18 -43.26
C ILE A 56 39.86 39.32 -43.38
N LEU A 57 40.18 39.95 -42.26
CA LEU A 57 41.30 40.87 -42.16
C LEU A 57 42.52 40.15 -42.76
N ASP A 58 43.13 40.71 -43.81
CA ASP A 58 44.37 40.27 -44.46
C ASP A 58 45.61 40.31 -43.52
N LEU A 59 45.40 40.16 -42.22
CA LEU A 59 46.43 40.09 -41.19
C LEU A 59 47.12 38.72 -41.15
N ASP A 60 46.49 37.68 -41.70
CA ASP A 60 47.00 36.30 -41.74
C ASP A 60 47.38 35.84 -43.17
N ASP A 61 47.47 36.76 -44.14
CA ASP A 61 48.02 36.40 -45.45
C ASP A 61 49.46 35.91 -45.25
N MET A 62 49.72 34.64 -45.62
CA MET A 62 51.04 34.01 -45.52
C MET A 62 52.13 34.76 -46.28
N PHE A 63 51.73 35.67 -47.18
CA PHE A 63 52.62 36.52 -47.98
C PHE A 63 52.56 38.01 -47.59
N SER A 64 51.90 38.35 -46.48
CA SER A 64 51.87 39.71 -45.96
C SER A 64 53.28 40.19 -45.61
N LYS A 65 53.78 41.21 -46.32
CA LYS A 65 55.10 41.80 -46.10
C LYS A 65 55.32 42.40 -44.71
N HIS A 66 54.25 42.55 -43.92
CA HIS A 66 54.28 43.21 -42.61
C HIS A 66 54.25 42.22 -41.43
N VAL A 67 54.12 40.92 -41.69
CA VAL A 67 54.11 39.88 -40.67
C VAL A 67 55.33 38.98 -40.87
N ARG A 68 56.15 38.81 -39.82
CA ARG A 68 57.30 37.91 -39.89
C ARG A 68 56.80 36.45 -40.00
N PRO A 69 57.46 35.59 -40.80
CA PRO A 69 57.14 34.17 -40.83
C PRO A 69 57.25 33.57 -39.42
N SER A 70 56.30 32.71 -39.05
CA SER A 70 56.36 31.96 -37.79
C SER A 70 57.61 31.09 -37.79
N SER A 71 58.46 31.20 -36.75
CA SER A 71 59.57 30.27 -36.56
C SER A 71 59.09 29.02 -35.83
N GLU A 72 59.82 27.91 -36.00
CA GLU A 72 59.54 26.65 -35.28
C GLU A 72 59.52 26.86 -33.75
N GLU A 73 60.34 27.79 -33.24
CA GLU A 73 60.35 28.20 -31.83
C GLU A 73 59.10 29.01 -31.40
N ASP A 74 58.54 29.82 -32.31
CA ASP A 74 57.31 30.57 -32.09
C ASP A 74 56.11 29.62 -32.06
N GLU A 75 56.10 28.60 -32.93
CA GLU A 75 55.12 27.51 -32.91
C GLU A 75 55.22 26.68 -31.63
N GLU A 76 56.43 26.30 -31.21
CA GLU A 76 56.65 25.63 -29.93
C GLU A 76 56.19 26.49 -28.74
N ARG A 77 56.44 27.80 -28.75
CA ARG A 77 55.96 28.71 -27.70
C ARG A 77 54.44 28.85 -27.70
N ALA A 78 53.81 28.92 -28.87
CA ALA A 78 52.35 28.95 -29.01
C ALA A 78 51.74 27.62 -28.54
N LEU A 79 52.29 26.49 -28.97
CA LEU A 79 51.92 25.15 -28.52
C LEU A 79 52.08 25.03 -27.00
N ARG A 80 53.21 25.41 -26.40
CA ARG A 80 53.38 25.38 -24.92
C ARG A 80 52.39 26.29 -24.19
N ARG A 81 52.06 27.46 -24.76
CA ARG A 81 51.09 28.40 -24.18
C ARG A 81 49.65 27.88 -24.28
N TRP A 82 49.33 27.09 -25.31
CA TRP A 82 47.95 26.62 -25.57
C TRP A 82 47.70 25.16 -25.20
N SER A 83 48.75 24.35 -25.02
CA SER A 83 48.65 22.89 -24.83
C SER A 83 48.23 22.45 -23.44
N ARG A 84 48.25 23.33 -22.43
CA ARG A 84 47.82 23.02 -21.06
C ARG A 84 47.24 24.23 -20.35
N ASP A 85 46.21 24.82 -20.93
CA ASP A 85 45.41 25.79 -20.19
C ASP A 85 44.54 25.01 -19.18
N SER A 86 44.96 24.97 -17.91
CA SER A 86 44.23 24.27 -16.83
C SER A 86 42.76 24.70 -16.74
N LYS A 87 42.47 25.94 -17.14
CA LYS A 87 41.11 26.48 -17.27
C LYS A 87 40.31 25.80 -18.37
N ARG A 88 40.91 25.48 -19.53
CA ARG A 88 40.23 24.78 -20.63
C ARG A 88 39.92 23.34 -20.26
N ASP A 89 40.85 22.66 -19.59
CA ASP A 89 40.64 21.30 -19.11
C ASP A 89 39.57 21.23 -18.00
N ASP A 90 39.56 22.19 -17.07
CA ASP A 90 38.50 22.32 -16.05
C ASP A 90 37.13 22.59 -16.69
N VAL A 91 37.05 23.47 -17.70
CA VAL A 91 35.82 23.71 -18.46
C VAL A 91 35.37 22.46 -19.20
N ARG A 92 36.28 21.74 -19.88
CA ARG A 92 35.96 20.50 -20.60
C ARG A 92 35.47 19.43 -19.63
N TRP A 93 36.09 19.29 -18.47
CA TRP A 93 35.66 18.36 -17.43
C TRP A 93 34.28 18.71 -16.88
N LYS A 94 34.02 20.00 -16.60
CA LYS A 94 32.70 20.50 -16.17
C LYS A 94 31.63 20.23 -17.22
N LEU A 95 31.92 20.49 -18.50
CA LEU A 95 31.01 20.23 -19.61
C LEU A 95 30.67 18.74 -19.71
N HIS A 96 31.68 17.86 -19.73
CA HIS A 96 31.48 16.42 -19.77
C HIS A 96 30.67 15.91 -18.56
N ARG A 97 30.90 16.49 -17.37
CA ARG A 97 30.09 16.18 -16.17
C ARG A 97 28.63 16.62 -16.33
N MET A 98 28.38 17.79 -16.92
CA MET A 98 27.03 18.28 -17.21
C MET A 98 26.33 17.39 -18.24
N GLU A 99 27.01 17.00 -19.32
CA GLU A 99 26.47 16.09 -20.34
C GLU A 99 26.09 14.72 -19.77
N ASN A 100 26.95 14.15 -18.93
CA ASN A 100 26.64 12.89 -18.25
C ASN A 100 25.43 13.03 -17.31
N SER A 101 25.37 14.13 -16.55
CA SER A 101 24.23 14.40 -15.66
C SER A 101 22.93 14.59 -16.44
N LEU A 102 22.98 15.27 -17.59
CA LEU A 102 21.83 15.48 -18.47
C LEU A 102 21.36 14.15 -19.09
N THR A 103 22.30 13.35 -19.58
CA THR A 103 22.01 12.03 -20.18
C THR A 103 21.38 11.10 -19.15
N TRP A 104 21.97 10.99 -17.96
CA TRP A 104 21.40 10.23 -16.84
C TRP A 104 20.00 10.72 -16.46
N SER A 105 19.82 12.03 -16.35
CA SER A 105 18.54 12.67 -16.01
C SER A 105 17.44 12.35 -17.04
N ARG A 106 17.78 12.38 -18.33
CA ARG A 106 16.86 12.03 -19.43
C ARG A 106 16.49 10.55 -19.42
N ILE A 107 17.46 9.67 -19.22
CA ILE A 107 17.22 8.22 -19.13
C ILE A 107 16.27 7.93 -17.96
N LYS A 108 16.55 8.45 -16.77
CA LYS A 108 15.70 8.25 -15.59
C LYS A 108 14.29 8.80 -15.76
N ALA A 109 14.15 9.98 -16.34
CA ALA A 109 12.85 10.54 -16.66
C ALA A 109 12.09 9.63 -17.65
N SER A 110 12.76 9.09 -18.67
CA SER A 110 12.15 8.18 -19.63
C SER A 110 11.74 6.83 -19.02
N GLU A 111 12.53 6.29 -18.08
CA GLU A 111 12.22 5.06 -17.37
C GLU A 111 10.92 5.21 -16.57
N ILE A 112 10.81 6.28 -15.77
CA ILE A 112 9.60 6.52 -14.95
C ILE A 112 8.39 6.83 -15.81
N LEU A 113 8.57 7.56 -16.91
CA LEU A 113 7.47 7.78 -17.86
C LEU A 113 7.03 6.47 -18.50
N SER A 114 7.94 5.52 -18.76
CA SER A 114 7.58 4.23 -19.37
C SER A 114 6.87 3.26 -18.43
N GLU A 115 6.99 3.43 -17.11
CA GLU A 115 6.40 2.56 -16.09
C GLU A 115 5.29 3.29 -15.31
N PRO A 116 4.03 3.25 -15.79
CA PRO A 116 2.92 3.99 -15.17
C PRO A 116 2.60 3.56 -13.74
N SER A 117 3.00 2.35 -13.35
CA SER A 117 2.79 1.75 -12.02
C SER A 117 4.02 1.83 -11.12
N SER A 118 4.94 2.77 -11.37
CA SER A 118 6.11 3.00 -10.52
C SER A 118 5.76 3.82 -9.27
N SER A 119 6.05 3.30 -8.07
CA SER A 119 5.84 4.00 -6.80
C SER A 119 6.65 5.30 -6.67
N TRP A 120 7.69 5.47 -7.50
CA TRP A 120 8.55 6.65 -7.53
C TRP A 120 8.01 7.81 -8.36
N ARG A 121 6.89 7.65 -9.08
CA ARG A 121 6.30 8.74 -9.86
C ARG A 121 5.99 9.95 -8.97
N LEU A 122 6.21 11.15 -9.51
CA LEU A 122 5.92 12.38 -8.77
C LEU A 122 4.42 12.58 -8.63
N GLY A 123 3.95 12.67 -7.40
CA GLY A 123 2.60 13.13 -7.06
C GLY A 123 2.58 14.61 -6.72
N SER A 124 1.37 15.20 -6.69
CA SER A 124 1.17 16.56 -6.17
C SER A 124 1.72 16.73 -4.75
N HIS A 125 1.57 15.69 -3.93
CA HIS A 125 2.04 15.67 -2.55
C HIS A 125 3.56 15.78 -2.44
N ASP A 126 4.32 15.25 -3.40
CA ASP A 126 5.78 15.37 -3.41
C ASP A 126 6.21 16.81 -3.68
N ILE A 127 5.52 17.49 -4.60
CA ILE A 127 5.77 18.90 -4.93
C ILE A 127 5.41 19.78 -3.73
N PHE A 128 4.24 19.56 -3.13
CA PHE A 128 3.83 20.29 -1.93
C PHE A 128 4.77 20.02 -0.74
N SER A 129 5.18 18.77 -0.52
CA SER A 129 6.11 18.44 0.56
C SER A 129 7.47 19.11 0.35
N ALA A 130 7.96 19.17 -0.89
CA ALA A 130 9.17 19.92 -1.22
C ALA A 130 8.99 21.43 -1.03
N ALA A 131 7.81 21.98 -1.35
CA ALA A 131 7.54 23.42 -1.20
C ALA A 131 7.37 23.86 0.26
N LEU A 132 6.91 22.95 1.11
CA LEU A 132 6.74 23.17 2.54
C LEU A 132 8.04 22.93 3.34
N GLN A 133 9.12 22.46 2.71
CA GLN A 133 10.42 22.49 3.36
C GLN A 133 10.80 23.95 3.55
N ALA A 134 10.67 24.43 4.79
CA ALA A 134 11.15 25.75 5.14
C ALA A 134 12.65 25.81 4.80
N PRO A 135 13.13 26.87 4.13
CA PRO A 135 14.56 27.08 4.01
C PRO A 135 15.10 27.11 5.44
N THR A 136 16.03 26.19 5.75
CA THR A 136 16.75 26.19 7.02
C THR A 136 17.13 27.64 7.32
N PRO A 137 16.69 28.23 8.44
CA PRO A 137 16.74 29.67 8.59
C PRO A 137 18.20 30.12 8.47
N ALA A 138 18.47 30.96 7.46
CA ALA A 138 19.62 31.84 7.52
C ALA A 138 19.56 32.57 8.88
N PRO A 139 20.70 32.76 9.57
CA PRO A 139 20.68 33.33 10.90
C PRO A 139 20.11 34.74 10.79
N LEU A 140 18.90 34.94 11.30
CA LEU A 140 18.36 36.27 11.53
C LEU A 140 19.28 36.92 12.56
N ILE A 141 19.99 37.95 12.10
CA ILE A 141 20.77 38.87 12.91
C ILE A 141 19.78 39.55 13.86
N ASP A 142 19.69 39.02 15.09
CA ASP A 142 19.63 39.76 16.36
C ASP A 142 19.27 38.82 17.51
N SER A 143 20.25 38.02 17.91
CA SER A 143 20.26 37.48 19.28
C SER A 143 21.72 37.34 19.71
N LEU A 144 22.27 38.47 20.12
CA LEU A 144 23.53 38.57 20.83
C LEU A 144 23.37 37.91 22.21
N LYS A 145 23.57 36.59 22.29
CA LYS A 145 24.04 35.88 23.48
C LYS A 145 24.33 34.42 23.16
N LYS A 146 25.63 34.15 23.01
CA LYS A 146 26.34 32.88 23.24
C LYS A 146 25.46 31.73 23.77
N GLN A 147 25.20 30.75 22.92
CA GLN A 147 25.46 29.36 23.30
C GLN A 147 26.04 28.60 22.13
N GLN A 148 27.37 28.65 22.14
CA GLN A 148 28.30 27.81 21.42
C GLN A 148 28.03 26.36 21.84
N ARG A 149 27.12 25.67 21.14
CA ARG A 149 27.07 24.21 21.10
C ARG A 149 27.16 23.75 19.66
N SER A 150 28.42 23.51 19.29
CA SER A 150 28.80 22.31 18.55
C SER A 150 28.18 22.18 17.15
N ALA A 151 28.81 22.89 16.21
CA ALA A 151 29.00 22.38 14.87
C ALA A 151 29.90 21.12 14.95
N ASN A 152 29.36 20.01 15.46
CA ASN A 152 29.99 18.72 15.30
C ASN A 152 29.67 18.25 13.89
N HIS A 153 30.72 18.12 13.10
CA HIS A 153 30.80 17.24 11.96
C HIS A 153 30.11 15.91 12.25
N ALA A 154 28.84 15.79 11.84
CA ALA A 154 28.20 14.50 11.67
C ALA A 154 28.48 14.04 10.24
N THR A 155 29.66 13.48 10.02
CA THR A 155 29.88 12.45 8.99
C THR A 155 29.21 11.15 9.41
N ALA A 156 27.93 11.23 9.77
CA ALA A 156 27.05 10.09 9.72
C ALA A 156 26.50 10.09 8.30
N GLU A 157 26.68 8.99 7.57
CA GLU A 157 25.96 8.71 6.34
C GLU A 157 24.46 8.68 6.70
N SER A 158 23.85 9.85 6.80
CA SER A 158 22.43 10.00 7.03
C SER A 158 21.75 9.42 5.80
N GLU A 159 20.95 8.38 6.02
CA GLU A 159 20.14 7.78 4.97
C GLU A 159 19.49 8.91 4.15
N PRO A 160 19.54 8.84 2.81
CA PRO A 160 19.04 9.91 1.97
C PRO A 160 17.58 10.18 2.33
N SER A 161 17.27 11.45 2.62
CA SER A 161 15.90 11.87 2.92
C SER A 161 14.94 11.36 1.84
N LYS A 162 13.69 11.06 2.20
CA LYS A 162 12.71 10.50 1.24
C LYS A 162 12.59 11.36 -0.02
N LEU A 163 12.66 12.68 0.11
CA LEU A 163 12.68 13.59 -1.05
C LEU A 163 13.93 13.44 -1.91
N HIS A 164 15.11 13.20 -1.31
CA HIS A 164 16.34 12.91 -2.06
C HIS A 164 16.19 11.61 -2.87
N LEU A 165 15.58 10.57 -2.29
CA LEU A 165 15.34 9.31 -2.99
C LEU A 165 14.33 9.46 -4.14
N VAL A 166 13.21 10.14 -3.89
CA VAL A 166 12.21 10.48 -4.92
C VAL A 166 12.83 11.30 -6.05
N SER A 167 13.62 12.32 -5.70
CA SER A 167 14.28 13.18 -6.67
C SER A 167 15.30 12.42 -7.51
N SER A 168 16.14 11.61 -6.87
CA SER A 168 17.13 10.77 -7.55
C SER A 168 16.47 9.79 -8.53
N ASN A 169 15.38 9.14 -8.11
CA ASN A 169 14.65 8.21 -8.98
C ASN A 169 14.03 8.95 -10.17
N ASN A 170 13.51 10.17 -9.98
CA ASN A 170 12.98 11.04 -11.04
C ASN A 170 14.04 11.73 -11.91
N GLY A 171 15.31 11.31 -11.79
CA GLY A 171 16.40 11.87 -12.58
C GLY A 171 16.69 13.32 -12.26
N ILE A 172 16.32 13.82 -11.08
CA ILE A 172 16.63 15.19 -10.66
C ILE A 172 18.11 15.24 -10.24
N PRO A 173 18.92 16.12 -10.85
CA PRO A 173 20.34 16.21 -10.51
C PRO A 173 20.56 16.56 -9.03
N LYS A 174 21.58 15.95 -8.40
CA LYS A 174 21.95 16.25 -7.00
C LYS A 174 22.24 17.74 -6.75
N GLN A 175 22.66 18.47 -7.78
CA GLN A 175 22.90 19.91 -7.70
C GLN A 175 21.60 20.70 -7.44
N ALA A 176 20.48 20.24 -8.00
CA ALA A 176 19.18 20.87 -7.80
C ALA A 176 18.64 20.67 -6.38
N LEU A 177 19.13 19.69 -5.63
CA LEU A 177 18.75 19.42 -4.23
C LEU A 177 19.38 20.40 -3.25
N LYS A 178 20.31 21.26 -3.70
CA LYS A 178 20.98 22.26 -2.85
C LYS A 178 20.21 23.58 -2.76
N ASP A 179 19.30 23.82 -3.69
CA ASP A 179 18.53 25.05 -3.81
C ASP A 179 17.06 24.68 -4.01
N ASP A 180 16.23 25.00 -3.02
CA ASP A 180 14.81 24.65 -2.99
C ASP A 180 14.07 25.20 -4.21
N SER A 181 14.45 26.38 -4.70
CA SER A 181 13.83 26.98 -5.89
C SER A 181 14.15 26.18 -7.16
N SER A 182 15.38 25.68 -7.27
CA SER A 182 15.80 24.79 -8.35
C SER A 182 15.14 23.42 -8.22
N LEU A 183 15.08 22.84 -7.03
CA LEU A 183 14.39 21.57 -6.77
C LEU A 183 12.92 21.63 -7.19
N LEU A 184 12.20 22.67 -6.75
CA LEU A 184 10.80 22.86 -7.10
C LEU A 184 10.59 23.02 -8.60
N ARG A 185 11.46 23.79 -9.27
CA ARG A 185 11.41 23.94 -10.74
C ARG A 185 11.59 22.60 -11.45
N TRP A 186 12.52 21.77 -10.98
CA TRP A 186 12.74 20.42 -11.52
C TRP A 186 11.55 19.49 -11.27
N LEU A 187 11.01 19.47 -10.05
CA LEU A 187 9.84 18.67 -9.69
C LEU A 187 8.61 19.07 -10.52
N GLN A 188 8.35 20.37 -10.66
CA GLN A 188 7.27 20.90 -11.49
C GLN A 188 7.45 20.55 -12.96
N SER A 189 8.65 20.72 -13.51
CA SER A 189 8.94 20.34 -14.90
C SER A 189 8.70 18.85 -15.16
N ARG A 190 9.14 17.98 -14.23
CA ARG A 190 8.95 16.53 -14.33
C ARG A 190 7.47 16.13 -14.19
N ALA A 191 6.73 16.77 -13.29
CA ALA A 191 5.29 16.57 -13.15
C ALA A 191 4.52 17.06 -14.40
N GLN A 192 4.88 18.22 -14.94
CA GLN A 192 4.29 18.76 -16.17
C GLN A 192 4.56 17.86 -17.38
N LEU A 193 5.75 17.25 -17.51
CA LEU A 193 6.00 16.26 -18.56
C LEU A 193 5.10 15.01 -18.42
N SER A 194 4.73 14.67 -17.18
CA SER A 194 3.79 13.58 -16.89
C SER A 194 2.33 13.96 -17.13
N TRP A 195 1.98 15.25 -17.11
CA TRP A 195 0.60 15.76 -17.25
C TRP A 195 0.28 16.32 -18.64
N SER A 196 1.26 16.92 -19.32
CA SER A 196 1.08 17.68 -20.57
C SER A 196 0.75 16.82 -21.81
N GLY A 197 0.66 15.49 -21.67
CA GLY A 197 0.21 14.61 -22.75
C GLY A 197 1.08 14.62 -24.01
N GLN A 198 2.24 15.29 -24.01
CA GLN A 198 3.21 15.25 -25.11
C GLN A 198 3.78 13.84 -25.34
N HIS A 199 3.68 12.97 -24.33
CA HIS A 199 3.72 11.52 -24.48
C HIS A 199 2.30 10.95 -24.46
N ARG A 200 1.59 11.15 -25.58
CA ARG A 200 0.22 10.67 -25.81
C ARG A 200 0.25 9.13 -25.81
N ALA A 201 -0.68 8.53 -25.07
CA ALA A 201 -0.97 7.10 -24.96
C ALA A 201 -0.12 6.29 -23.96
N ILE A 202 -0.16 6.67 -22.68
CA ILE A 202 -0.11 5.65 -21.62
C ILE A 202 -1.50 5.62 -21.04
N SER A 203 -2.28 4.61 -21.43
CA SER A 203 -3.57 4.32 -20.80
C SER A 203 -3.40 4.33 -19.27
N PRO A 204 -4.39 4.82 -18.51
CA PRO A 204 -4.32 4.74 -17.05
C PRO A 204 -3.95 3.31 -16.64
N PRO A 205 -3.11 3.15 -15.60
CA PRO A 205 -2.60 1.83 -15.22
C PRO A 205 -3.77 0.87 -15.07
N HIS A 206 -3.76 -0.23 -15.83
CA HIS A 206 -4.78 -1.27 -15.74
C HIS A 206 -4.68 -1.95 -14.36
N SER A 207 -5.79 -2.48 -13.82
CA SER A 207 -5.79 -3.21 -12.53
C SER A 207 -4.70 -4.29 -12.46
N ALA A 208 -4.49 -5.03 -13.56
CA ALA A 208 -3.41 -5.99 -13.74
C ALA A 208 -2.00 -5.44 -13.50
N GLN A 209 -1.71 -4.26 -14.03
CA GLN A 209 -0.40 -3.62 -13.85
C GLN A 209 -0.21 -3.17 -12.41
N LEU A 210 -1.28 -2.68 -11.77
CA LEU A 210 -1.26 -2.35 -10.35
C LEU A 210 -1.06 -3.62 -9.50
N SER A 211 -1.78 -4.70 -9.75
CA SER A 211 -1.60 -5.99 -9.06
C SER A 211 -0.13 -6.47 -9.12
N ALA A 212 0.46 -6.46 -10.31
CA ALA A 212 1.87 -6.82 -10.49
C ALA A 212 2.82 -5.87 -9.74
N ALA A 213 2.52 -4.57 -9.72
CA ALA A 213 3.32 -3.59 -8.98
C ALA A 213 3.17 -3.73 -7.46
N LEU A 214 1.97 -4.01 -6.95
CA LEU A 214 1.69 -4.25 -5.53
C LEU A 214 2.52 -5.41 -4.98
N ARG A 215 2.68 -6.48 -5.77
CA ARG A 215 3.48 -7.66 -5.38
C ARG A 215 4.99 -7.39 -5.31
N LYS A 216 5.47 -6.35 -6.00
CA LYS A 216 6.89 -5.95 -6.02
C LYS A 216 7.26 -4.94 -4.93
N GLN A 217 6.29 -4.42 -4.18
CA GLN A 217 6.57 -3.41 -3.16
C GLN A 217 7.29 -4.00 -1.96
N ASP A 218 8.32 -3.30 -1.51
CA ASP A 218 9.23 -3.67 -0.42
C ASP A 218 8.97 -2.87 0.87
N SER A 219 8.22 -1.78 0.77
CA SER A 219 7.93 -0.90 1.90
C SER A 219 6.51 -0.33 1.89
N LEU A 220 5.96 -0.13 3.08
CA LEU A 220 4.64 0.47 3.28
C LEU A 220 4.53 1.91 2.71
N PRO A 221 5.55 2.79 2.82
CA PRO A 221 5.51 4.10 2.15
C PRO A 221 5.39 4.00 0.64
N ASN A 222 6.11 3.07 0.00
CA ASN A 222 6.03 2.86 -1.45
C ASN A 222 4.65 2.33 -1.85
N LEU A 223 4.08 1.41 -1.04
CA LEU A 223 2.71 0.93 -1.20
C LEU A 223 1.68 2.07 -1.14
N ARG A 224 1.78 2.94 -0.12
CA ARG A 224 0.91 4.11 0.05
C ARG A 224 0.98 5.04 -1.16
N ARG A 225 2.18 5.32 -1.66
CA ARG A 225 2.40 6.15 -2.85
C ARG A 225 1.72 5.55 -4.08
N LEU A 226 1.95 4.25 -4.33
CA LEU A 226 1.42 3.55 -5.48
C LEU A 226 -0.13 3.56 -5.51
N VAL A 227 -0.76 3.24 -4.38
CA VAL A 227 -2.23 3.24 -4.28
C VAL A 227 -2.79 4.66 -4.44
N SER A 228 -2.16 5.65 -3.81
CA SER A 228 -2.61 7.06 -3.93
C SER A 228 -2.49 7.58 -5.36
N GLN A 229 -1.42 7.21 -6.08
CA GLN A 229 -1.24 7.57 -7.49
C GLN A 229 -2.29 6.91 -8.39
N TYR A 230 -2.59 5.63 -8.14
CA TYR A 230 -3.64 4.92 -8.88
C TYR A 230 -5.02 5.54 -8.69
N LEU A 231 -5.36 5.88 -7.44
CA LEU A 231 -6.61 6.57 -7.15
C LEU A 231 -6.64 7.98 -7.75
N ALA A 232 -5.52 8.72 -7.73
CA ALA A 232 -5.45 10.06 -8.31
C ALA A 232 -5.65 10.08 -9.85
N ALA A 233 -5.37 8.98 -10.55
CA ALA A 233 -5.47 8.88 -12.01
C ALA A 233 -6.91 8.70 -12.56
N GLU A 234 -7.94 8.99 -11.75
CA GLU A 234 -9.37 8.81 -12.07
C GLU A 234 -9.75 7.41 -12.59
N THR A 235 -8.92 6.42 -12.32
CA THR A 235 -9.24 5.01 -12.57
C THR A 235 -10.37 4.58 -11.64
N SER A 236 -11.35 3.87 -12.21
CA SER A 236 -12.50 3.31 -11.49
C SER A 236 -12.04 2.59 -10.22
N ALA A 237 -12.47 3.08 -9.05
CA ALA A 237 -12.10 2.47 -7.77
C ALA A 237 -12.83 1.13 -7.52
N ILE A 238 -13.73 0.73 -8.44
CA ILE A 238 -14.41 -0.57 -8.50
C ILE A 238 -13.43 -1.74 -8.41
N SER A 239 -12.19 -1.61 -8.88
CA SER A 239 -11.19 -2.69 -8.78
C SER A 239 -10.75 -3.01 -7.33
N PHE A 240 -11.02 -2.13 -6.36
CA PHE A 240 -10.88 -2.43 -4.94
C PHE A 240 -12.14 -3.08 -4.33
N HIS A 241 -13.24 -3.14 -5.08
CA HIS A 241 -14.45 -3.83 -4.66
C HIS A 241 -14.39 -5.31 -5.03
N GLN A 242 -14.77 -6.16 -4.08
CA GLN A 242 -14.96 -7.58 -4.32
C GLN A 242 -16.45 -7.89 -4.38
N LEU A 243 -17.16 -7.43 -5.42
CA LEU A 243 -18.50 -7.94 -5.72
C LEU A 243 -18.39 -8.95 -6.87
N LYS A 244 -18.08 -10.20 -6.52
CA LYS A 244 -18.21 -11.31 -7.46
C LYS A 244 -19.69 -11.49 -7.77
N SER A 245 -20.14 -11.02 -8.94
CA SER A 245 -21.45 -11.39 -9.44
C SER A 245 -21.46 -12.90 -9.77
N PRO A 246 -22.50 -13.64 -9.38
CA PRO A 246 -22.62 -15.06 -9.73
C PRO A 246 -22.66 -15.18 -11.26
N GLY A 247 -21.63 -15.79 -11.87
CA GLY A 247 -21.48 -15.95 -13.32
C GLY A 247 -20.22 -15.37 -13.93
N GLN A 248 -19.44 -14.55 -13.21
CA GLN A 248 -18.11 -14.09 -13.63
C GLN A 248 -17.01 -14.82 -12.86
N GLU A 249 -16.75 -16.08 -13.22
CA GLU A 249 -15.64 -16.86 -12.63
C GLU A 249 -14.27 -16.48 -13.21
N ASN A 250 -14.22 -15.77 -14.36
CA ASN A 250 -13.00 -15.67 -15.18
C ASN A 250 -12.47 -14.25 -15.50
N SER A 251 -12.87 -13.20 -14.78
CA SER A 251 -12.29 -11.85 -14.93
C SER A 251 -12.52 -11.04 -13.66
N THR A 252 -11.62 -10.31 -13.00
CA THR A 252 -10.27 -9.77 -13.26
C THR A 252 -9.58 -9.64 -11.89
N GLU A 253 -8.26 -9.39 -11.83
CA GLU A 253 -7.48 -9.46 -10.58
C GLU A 253 -8.10 -8.68 -9.40
N ASP A 254 -8.21 -9.34 -8.24
CA ASP A 254 -8.75 -8.76 -7.02
C ASP A 254 -7.67 -7.97 -6.28
N LEU A 255 -7.61 -6.66 -6.54
CA LEU A 255 -6.66 -5.75 -5.91
C LEU A 255 -6.78 -5.75 -4.38
N SER A 256 -7.97 -6.01 -3.83
CA SER A 256 -8.15 -6.09 -2.38
C SER A 256 -7.44 -7.30 -1.78
N SER A 257 -7.46 -8.43 -2.47
CA SER A 257 -6.70 -9.63 -2.07
C SER A 257 -5.19 -9.43 -2.26
N ASP A 258 -4.75 -8.85 -3.37
CA ASP A 258 -3.32 -8.58 -3.60
C ASP A 258 -2.78 -7.58 -2.57
N LEU A 259 -3.52 -6.51 -2.28
CA LEU A 259 -3.13 -5.51 -1.29
C LEU A 259 -3.08 -6.11 0.11
N ARG A 260 -4.02 -6.99 0.47
CA ARG A 260 -3.97 -7.75 1.72
C ARG A 260 -2.69 -8.57 1.81
N ASN A 261 -2.37 -9.36 0.78
CA ASN A 261 -1.19 -10.22 0.78
C ASN A 261 0.11 -9.42 0.90
N THR A 262 0.20 -8.28 0.20
CA THR A 262 1.35 -7.37 0.33
C THR A 262 1.45 -6.79 1.75
N CYS A 263 0.33 -6.39 2.35
CA CYS A 263 0.33 -5.91 3.75
C CYS A 263 0.74 -7.01 4.73
N GLU A 264 0.23 -8.24 4.58
CA GLU A 264 0.60 -9.38 5.42
C GLU A 264 2.10 -9.71 5.30
N ASN A 265 2.72 -9.53 4.12
CA ASN A 265 4.17 -9.65 3.97
C ASN A 265 4.96 -8.64 4.81
N PHE A 266 4.49 -7.40 4.93
CA PHE A 266 5.12 -6.39 5.80
C PHE A 266 4.94 -6.68 7.28
N LEU A 267 3.85 -7.37 7.64
CA LEU A 267 3.55 -7.74 9.03
C LEU A 267 4.34 -8.96 9.52
N LYS A 268 5.12 -9.64 8.67
CA LYS A 268 5.99 -10.76 9.07
C LYS A 268 7.02 -10.38 10.14
N GLN A 269 7.39 -9.11 10.23
CA GLN A 269 8.33 -8.60 11.24
C GLN A 269 7.66 -8.35 12.61
N ASP A 270 6.39 -8.70 12.79
CA ASP A 270 5.57 -8.68 14.03
C ASP A 270 5.86 -7.56 15.04
N THR A 271 6.07 -6.33 14.56
CA THR A 271 6.16 -5.16 15.44
C THR A 271 4.79 -4.50 15.58
N LEU A 272 4.46 -4.05 16.80
CA LEU A 272 3.22 -3.32 17.07
C LEU A 272 3.11 -2.03 16.23
N GLN A 273 4.24 -1.38 15.96
CA GLN A 273 4.31 -0.20 15.09
C GLN A 273 3.88 -0.52 13.65
N ASN A 274 4.34 -1.63 13.07
CA ASN A 274 3.94 -2.03 11.72
C ASN A 274 2.44 -2.31 11.64
N LYS A 275 1.86 -2.94 12.67
CA LYS A 275 0.40 -3.19 12.76
C LYS A 275 -0.38 -1.88 12.76
N HIS A 276 0.04 -0.92 13.59
CA HIS A 276 -0.56 0.41 13.64
C HIS A 276 -0.45 1.12 12.30
N ASP A 277 0.72 1.12 11.67
CA ASP A 277 0.94 1.81 10.40
C ASP A 277 0.14 1.20 9.24
N VAL A 278 0.00 -0.12 9.18
CA VAL A 278 -0.86 -0.79 8.19
C VAL A 278 -2.33 -0.47 8.48
N LEU A 279 -2.77 -0.45 9.74
CA LEU A 279 -4.14 -0.11 10.08
C LEU A 279 -4.50 1.34 9.72
N VAL A 280 -3.59 2.29 9.97
CA VAL A 280 -3.74 3.69 9.55
C VAL A 280 -3.83 3.78 8.02
N PHE A 281 -3.01 3.02 7.30
CA PHE A 281 -3.09 2.96 5.85
C PHE A 281 -4.46 2.47 5.37
N LEU A 282 -4.97 1.37 5.93
CA LEU A 282 -6.30 0.85 5.59
C LEU A 282 -7.42 1.84 5.92
N GLY A 283 -7.31 2.55 7.05
CA GLY A 283 -8.27 3.58 7.44
C GLY A 283 -8.30 4.75 6.45
N ASN A 284 -7.13 5.25 6.05
CA ASN A 284 -7.01 6.33 5.06
C ASN A 284 -7.52 5.89 3.69
N LEU A 285 -7.19 4.66 3.27
CA LEU A 285 -7.70 4.08 2.02
C LEU A 285 -9.23 3.98 2.06
N GLY A 286 -9.80 3.44 3.14
CA GLY A 286 -11.24 3.34 3.32
C GLY A 286 -11.93 4.71 3.23
N GLN A 287 -11.38 5.74 3.87
CA GLN A 287 -11.91 7.10 3.79
C GLN A 287 -11.83 7.69 2.37
N GLN A 288 -10.73 7.47 1.65
CA GLN A 288 -10.58 7.92 0.27
C GLN A 288 -11.58 7.24 -0.68
N LEU A 289 -11.84 5.94 -0.49
CA LEU A 289 -12.84 5.21 -1.26
C LEU A 289 -14.26 5.71 -0.94
N THR A 290 -14.60 5.86 0.35
CA THR A 290 -15.92 6.39 0.75
C THR A 290 -16.19 7.79 0.23
N ALA A 291 -15.17 8.66 0.18
CA ALA A 291 -15.30 9.99 -0.41
C ALA A 291 -15.65 9.97 -1.91
N ARG A 292 -15.43 8.84 -2.58
CA ARG A 292 -15.74 8.63 -4.01
C ARG A 292 -17.03 7.83 -4.22
N GLY A 293 -17.77 7.51 -3.16
CA GLY A 293 -18.95 6.65 -3.21
C GLY A 293 -18.63 5.15 -3.22
N ASP A 294 -17.36 4.80 -3.03
CA ASP A 294 -16.85 3.43 -3.05
C ASP A 294 -16.60 2.90 -1.63
N HIS A 295 -16.28 1.62 -1.49
CA HIS A 295 -16.10 0.97 -0.19
C HIS A 295 -14.89 0.04 -0.20
N LEU A 296 -14.32 -0.19 0.99
CA LEU A 296 -13.21 -1.10 1.15
C LEU A 296 -13.64 -2.53 0.81
N GLY A 297 -12.81 -3.27 0.06
CA GLY A 297 -13.10 -4.65 -0.28
C GLY A 297 -13.08 -5.58 0.94
N GLY A 298 -13.80 -6.70 0.84
CA GLY A 298 -13.93 -7.69 1.90
C GLY A 298 -12.60 -8.17 2.50
N PRO A 299 -11.60 -8.59 1.69
CA PRO A 299 -10.31 -9.07 2.19
C PRO A 299 -9.58 -8.05 3.05
N LEU A 300 -9.67 -6.77 2.69
CA LEU A 300 -9.08 -5.65 3.42
C LEU A 300 -9.86 -5.33 4.71
N CYS A 301 -11.19 -5.47 4.70
CA CYS A 301 -12.00 -5.39 5.92
C CYS A 301 -11.61 -6.50 6.91
N GLY A 302 -11.37 -7.73 6.41
CA GLY A 302 -10.87 -8.85 7.21
C GLY A 302 -9.50 -8.58 7.83
N LEU A 303 -8.56 -8.02 7.05
CA LEU A 303 -7.25 -7.63 7.58
C LEU A 303 -7.37 -6.51 8.62
N GLY A 304 -8.19 -5.48 8.36
CA GLY A 304 -8.46 -4.40 9.30
C GLY A 304 -9.08 -4.90 10.61
N LEU A 305 -9.99 -5.87 10.55
CA LEU A 305 -10.59 -6.53 11.72
C LEU A 305 -9.53 -7.24 12.57
N ARG A 306 -8.64 -8.02 11.94
CA ARG A 306 -7.56 -8.73 12.64
C ARG A 306 -6.58 -7.77 13.30
N LEU A 307 -6.09 -6.79 12.54
CA LEU A 307 -5.12 -5.82 13.03
C LEU A 307 -5.68 -4.96 14.17
N SER A 308 -6.94 -4.53 14.06
CA SER A 308 -7.61 -3.76 15.12
C SER A 308 -7.78 -4.57 16.41
N ALA A 309 -8.03 -5.88 16.31
CA ALA A 309 -8.05 -6.76 17.47
C ALA A 309 -6.65 -6.87 18.11
N GLU A 310 -5.60 -7.03 17.31
CA GLU A 310 -4.20 -7.16 17.79
C GLU A 310 -3.67 -5.89 18.47
N ILE A 311 -4.12 -4.71 18.06
CA ILE A 311 -3.81 -3.45 18.74
C ILE A 311 -4.86 -3.07 19.81
N CYS A 312 -5.79 -3.98 20.11
CA CYS A 312 -6.82 -3.81 21.12
C CYS A 312 -7.69 -2.55 20.93
N LYS A 313 -8.23 -2.35 19.71
CA LYS A 313 -9.12 -1.21 19.36
C LYS A 313 -10.52 -1.67 18.89
N PRO A 314 -11.44 -1.98 19.83
CA PRO A 314 -12.79 -2.52 19.51
C PRO A 314 -13.64 -1.63 18.61
N THR A 315 -13.51 -0.31 18.74
CA THR A 315 -14.17 0.67 17.88
C THR A 315 -13.83 0.48 16.40
N ALA A 316 -12.53 0.28 16.12
CA ALA A 316 -12.06 0.00 14.78
C ALA A 316 -12.52 -1.38 14.30
N SER A 317 -12.43 -2.40 15.15
CA SER A 317 -12.90 -3.76 14.83
C SER A 317 -14.37 -3.77 14.44
N LYS A 318 -15.22 -3.08 15.20
CA LYS A 318 -16.65 -2.95 14.90
C LYS A 318 -16.88 -2.25 13.56
N ARG A 319 -16.15 -1.18 13.27
CA ARG A 319 -16.26 -0.46 11.99
C ARG A 319 -15.89 -1.38 10.81
N TYR A 320 -14.77 -2.10 10.88
CA TYR A 320 -14.37 -3.03 9.82
C TYR A 320 -15.35 -4.22 9.69
N PHE A 321 -15.88 -4.71 10.81
CA PHE A 321 -16.91 -5.75 10.82
C PHE A 321 -18.19 -5.28 10.09
N GLN A 322 -18.68 -4.09 10.41
CA GLN A 322 -19.86 -3.50 9.77
C GLN A 322 -19.65 -3.26 8.27
N THR A 323 -18.49 -2.71 7.87
CA THR A 323 -18.17 -2.54 6.45
C THR A 323 -18.15 -3.90 5.73
N GLY A 324 -17.46 -4.90 6.28
CA GLY A 324 -17.41 -6.24 5.67
C GLY A 324 -18.78 -6.95 5.61
N LEU A 325 -19.72 -6.57 6.48
CA LEU A 325 -21.08 -7.07 6.47
C LEU A 325 -21.88 -6.48 5.30
N GLN A 326 -21.74 -5.17 5.08
CA GLN A 326 -22.33 -4.48 3.92
C GLN A 326 -21.82 -5.05 2.59
N THR A 327 -20.55 -5.47 2.55
CA THR A 327 -19.96 -6.09 1.35
C THR A 327 -20.23 -7.59 1.21
N GLY A 328 -20.95 -8.22 2.15
CA GLY A 328 -21.23 -9.67 2.13
C GLY A 328 -20.00 -10.57 2.28
N TYR A 329 -18.87 -10.05 2.77
CA TYR A 329 -17.59 -10.79 2.81
C TYR A 329 -17.62 -11.98 3.78
N TRP A 330 -18.29 -11.81 4.92
CA TRP A 330 -18.31 -12.79 6.01
C TRP A 330 -19.05 -14.08 5.67
N THR A 331 -20.11 -14.01 4.86
CA THR A 331 -20.94 -15.18 4.49
C THR A 331 -20.40 -15.90 3.26
N GLY A 332 -19.83 -15.16 2.30
CA GLY A 332 -19.36 -15.70 1.02
C GLY A 332 -17.96 -16.33 1.03
N ASN A 333 -17.06 -15.94 1.93
CA ASN A 333 -15.63 -16.33 1.87
C ASN A 333 -15.19 -17.17 3.09
N TYR A 334 -14.35 -18.19 2.91
CA TYR A 334 -13.75 -18.94 4.03
C TYR A 334 -12.79 -18.05 4.84
N GLN A 335 -12.04 -17.19 4.14
CA GLN A 335 -11.11 -16.25 4.78
C GLN A 335 -11.83 -15.31 5.74
N GLY A 336 -13.05 -14.85 5.39
CA GLY A 336 -13.85 -14.00 6.28
C GLY A 336 -14.23 -14.68 7.60
N SER A 337 -14.57 -15.97 7.58
CA SER A 337 -14.86 -16.72 8.80
C SER A 337 -13.61 -16.91 9.67
N MET A 338 -12.45 -17.11 9.04
CA MET A 338 -11.15 -17.18 9.75
C MET A 338 -10.75 -15.83 10.35
N ASP A 339 -10.98 -14.73 9.64
CA ASP A 339 -10.68 -13.39 10.14
C ASP A 339 -11.53 -13.04 11.39
N ILE A 340 -12.81 -13.45 11.40
CA ILE A 340 -13.68 -13.33 12.59
C ILE A 340 -13.13 -14.17 13.75
N LEU A 341 -12.80 -15.44 13.50
CA LEU A 341 -12.25 -16.32 14.54
C LEU A 341 -10.97 -15.72 15.15
N HIS A 342 -10.02 -15.30 14.31
CA HIS A 342 -8.77 -14.69 14.76
C HIS A 342 -9.01 -13.44 15.60
N CYS A 343 -9.94 -12.58 15.20
CA CYS A 343 -10.34 -11.40 15.96
C CYS A 343 -10.82 -11.78 17.37
N LEU A 344 -11.72 -12.77 17.47
CA LEU A 344 -12.25 -13.22 18.76
C LEU A 344 -11.19 -13.84 19.67
N GLU A 345 -10.34 -14.71 19.12
CA GLU A 345 -9.25 -15.34 19.86
C GLU A 345 -8.22 -14.31 20.34
N THR A 346 -7.90 -13.31 19.51
CA THR A 346 -6.98 -12.22 19.87
C THR A 346 -7.54 -11.41 21.05
N TYR A 347 -8.83 -11.05 21.02
CA TYR A 347 -9.46 -10.37 22.15
C TYR A 347 -9.45 -11.22 23.43
N GLN A 348 -9.69 -12.52 23.34
CA GLN A 348 -9.55 -13.38 24.52
C GLN A 348 -8.14 -13.38 25.09
N CYS A 349 -7.11 -13.40 24.23
CA CYS A 349 -5.72 -13.31 24.68
C CYS A 349 -5.47 -12.00 25.44
N HIS A 350 -6.04 -10.88 25.00
CA HIS A 350 -5.97 -9.62 25.74
C HIS A 350 -6.63 -9.71 27.12
N PHE A 351 -7.78 -10.38 27.26
CA PHE A 351 -8.43 -10.58 28.55
C PHE A 351 -7.73 -11.59 29.47
N ASN A 352 -7.00 -12.56 28.91
CA ASN A 352 -6.25 -13.56 29.67
C ASN A 352 -4.85 -13.09 30.09
N SER A 353 -4.31 -12.04 29.48
CA SER A 353 -2.95 -11.56 29.76
C SER A 353 -2.91 -10.77 31.05
N VAL A 354 -2.38 -11.40 32.11
CA VAL A 354 -2.24 -10.86 33.48
C VAL A 354 -1.32 -9.63 33.54
N LEU A 355 -0.51 -9.39 32.51
CA LEU A 355 0.57 -8.39 32.54
C LEU A 355 0.13 -6.95 32.24
N GLN A 356 -1.10 -6.72 31.75
CA GLN A 356 -1.68 -5.37 31.64
C GLN A 356 -3.19 -5.41 31.86
N PRO A 357 -3.69 -5.27 33.10
CA PRO A 357 -5.12 -5.23 33.38
C PRO A 357 -5.87 -4.01 32.80
N ASP A 358 -5.16 -3.08 32.13
CA ASP A 358 -5.70 -1.82 31.57
C ASP A 358 -6.06 -1.88 30.06
N GLY A 359 -6.10 -3.05 29.42
CA GLY A 359 -6.16 -3.17 27.95
C GLY A 359 -7.42 -2.63 27.25
N LEU A 360 -8.56 -2.55 27.94
CA LEU A 360 -9.82 -2.01 27.40
C LEU A 360 -10.51 -1.10 28.42
N ASP A 361 -10.73 0.15 28.02
CA ASP A 361 -11.61 1.09 28.72
C ASP A 361 -13.08 0.61 28.72
N LEU A 362 -13.91 1.19 29.60
CA LEU A 362 -15.35 0.87 29.67
C LEU A 362 -16.03 1.01 28.30
N TYR A 363 -15.63 2.04 27.55
CA TYR A 363 -16.13 2.30 26.21
C TYR A 363 -15.73 1.21 25.22
N GLY A 364 -14.47 0.78 25.21
CA GLY A 364 -13.99 -0.33 24.39
C GLY A 364 -14.70 -1.64 24.70
N ARG A 365 -14.98 -1.91 25.99
CA ARG A 365 -15.76 -3.10 26.38
C ARG A 365 -17.17 -3.03 25.79
N GLN A 366 -17.86 -1.90 25.92
CA GLN A 366 -19.18 -1.69 25.32
C GLN A 366 -19.16 -1.90 23.80
N GLU A 367 -18.16 -1.35 23.11
CA GLU A 367 -18.00 -1.50 21.66
C GLU A 367 -17.78 -2.96 21.24
N LEU A 368 -17.06 -3.74 22.06
CA LEU A 368 -16.90 -5.17 21.85
C LEU A 368 -18.20 -5.96 22.09
N VAL A 369 -18.99 -5.57 23.09
CA VAL A 369 -20.34 -6.12 23.31
C VAL A 369 -21.23 -5.84 22.10
N GLU A 370 -21.23 -4.61 21.59
CA GLU A 370 -22.01 -4.25 20.40
C GLU A 370 -21.55 -4.99 19.14
N LEU A 371 -20.26 -5.30 19.01
CA LEU A 371 -19.74 -6.15 17.91
C LEU A 371 -20.27 -7.58 18.01
N LEU A 372 -20.27 -8.16 19.21
CA LEU A 372 -20.67 -9.55 19.46
C LEU A 372 -22.18 -9.76 19.39
N LEU A 373 -22.94 -8.93 20.09
CA LEU A 373 -24.38 -9.09 20.32
C LEU A 373 -25.22 -8.16 19.45
N GLY A 374 -24.65 -7.08 18.91
CA GLY A 374 -25.39 -6.05 18.18
C GLY A 374 -26.01 -5.00 19.12
N ARG A 375 -26.43 -3.86 18.55
CA ARG A 375 -27.15 -2.79 19.28
C ARG A 375 -28.58 -3.13 19.66
N SER A 376 -29.18 -4.12 19.00
CA SER A 376 -30.53 -4.61 19.30
C SER A 376 -30.56 -6.13 19.08
N ARG A 377 -31.25 -6.86 19.97
CA ARG A 377 -31.51 -8.30 19.85
C ARG A 377 -32.26 -8.67 18.55
N THR A 378 -32.84 -7.68 17.85
CA THR A 378 -33.60 -7.86 16.61
C THR A 378 -32.80 -7.67 15.32
N HIS A 379 -31.56 -7.17 15.38
CA HIS A 379 -30.76 -6.93 14.18
C HIS A 379 -29.84 -8.10 13.86
N ASN A 380 -30.03 -8.72 12.70
CA ASN A 380 -29.25 -9.82 12.10
C ASN A 380 -27.82 -9.40 11.67
N HIS A 381 -27.18 -8.50 12.42
CA HIS A 381 -25.97 -7.80 12.01
C HIS A 381 -24.85 -7.86 13.05
N SER A 382 -24.88 -8.86 13.95
CA SER A 382 -23.84 -9.10 14.96
C SER A 382 -22.94 -10.27 14.57
N ALA A 383 -21.71 -10.30 15.11
CA ALA A 383 -20.80 -11.42 14.89
C ALA A 383 -21.43 -12.75 15.29
N LEU A 384 -22.13 -12.79 16.42
CA LEU A 384 -22.75 -14.01 16.92
C LEU A 384 -23.95 -14.45 16.07
N SER A 385 -24.77 -13.52 15.55
CA SER A 385 -25.82 -13.87 14.59
C SER A 385 -25.26 -14.49 13.31
N LEU A 386 -24.12 -14.00 12.85
CA LEU A 386 -23.47 -14.49 11.63
C LEU A 386 -22.82 -15.86 11.86
N ILE A 387 -22.14 -16.03 12.99
CA ILE A 387 -21.58 -17.31 13.41
C ILE A 387 -22.70 -18.35 13.54
N ASN A 388 -23.81 -17.98 14.18
CA ASN A 388 -24.97 -18.85 14.31
C ASN A 388 -25.56 -19.21 12.93
N ALA A 389 -25.67 -18.28 12.00
CA ALA A 389 -26.08 -18.60 10.63
C ALA A 389 -25.11 -19.59 9.95
N CYS A 390 -23.79 -19.41 10.14
CA CYS A 390 -22.77 -20.30 9.57
C CYS A 390 -22.74 -21.70 10.21
N LEU A 391 -23.14 -21.86 11.48
CA LEU A 391 -23.31 -23.17 12.12
C LEU A 391 -24.36 -24.05 11.41
N HIS A 392 -25.33 -23.44 10.72
CA HIS A 392 -26.35 -24.14 9.96
C HIS A 392 -25.89 -24.50 8.52
N GLY A 393 -24.73 -24.01 8.08
CA GLY A 393 -24.22 -24.17 6.71
C GLY A 393 -23.10 -25.20 6.57
N ARG A 394 -22.38 -25.18 5.43
CA ARG A 394 -21.28 -26.12 5.10
C ARG A 394 -19.97 -25.88 5.87
N LYS A 395 -19.85 -24.79 6.66
CA LYS A 395 -18.62 -24.35 7.34
C LYS A 395 -18.68 -24.58 8.87
N GLN A 396 -19.15 -25.75 9.31
CA GLN A 396 -19.52 -25.98 10.71
C GLN A 396 -18.36 -25.93 11.70
N GLU A 397 -17.16 -26.42 11.34
CA GLU A 397 -16.05 -26.52 12.28
C GLU A 397 -15.47 -25.16 12.67
N THR A 398 -15.17 -24.30 11.69
CA THR A 398 -14.69 -22.94 11.94
C THR A 398 -15.75 -22.10 12.66
N ALA A 399 -17.02 -22.25 12.27
CA ALA A 399 -18.13 -21.58 12.96
C ALA A 399 -18.25 -22.03 14.42
N PHE A 400 -18.05 -23.33 14.71
CA PHE A 400 -18.05 -23.85 16.08
C PHE A 400 -16.90 -23.31 16.92
N LYS A 401 -15.69 -23.21 16.34
CA LYS A 401 -14.53 -22.56 17.00
C LYS A 401 -14.82 -21.08 17.30
N ALA A 402 -15.39 -20.35 16.34
CA ALA A 402 -15.75 -18.94 16.52
C ALA A 402 -16.88 -18.76 17.56
N TYR A 403 -17.83 -19.69 17.59
CA TYR A 403 -18.90 -19.73 18.58
C TYR A 403 -18.35 -19.94 20.00
N ARG A 404 -17.51 -20.97 20.18
CA ARG A 404 -16.78 -21.21 21.43
C ARG A 404 -16.00 -19.96 21.85
N ALA A 405 -15.35 -19.31 20.88
CA ALA A 405 -14.57 -18.13 21.17
C ALA A 405 -15.45 -16.94 21.63
N SER A 406 -16.61 -16.78 21.02
CA SER A 406 -17.56 -15.73 21.39
C SER A 406 -18.09 -15.92 22.82
N ILE A 407 -18.45 -17.15 23.22
CA ILE A 407 -18.97 -17.43 24.57
C ILE A 407 -17.95 -17.10 25.66
N ILE A 408 -16.69 -17.52 25.48
CA ILE A 408 -15.62 -17.22 26.44
C ILE A 408 -15.42 -15.71 26.55
N LEU A 409 -15.44 -15.00 25.41
CA LEU A 409 -15.27 -13.56 25.39
C LEU A 409 -16.42 -12.82 26.09
N ILE A 410 -17.66 -13.28 25.90
CA ILE A 410 -18.83 -12.75 26.63
C ILE A 410 -18.70 -12.98 28.14
N GLY A 411 -18.16 -14.14 28.54
CA GLY A 411 -17.78 -14.40 29.93
C GLY A 411 -16.77 -13.40 30.48
N HIS A 412 -15.70 -13.09 29.73
CA HIS A 412 -14.74 -12.05 30.09
C HIS A 412 -15.30 -10.62 30.04
N LEU A 413 -16.47 -10.41 29.45
CA LEU A 413 -17.19 -9.13 29.47
C LEU A 413 -18.20 -9.04 30.62
N GLY A 414 -18.42 -10.12 31.37
CA GLY A 414 -19.29 -10.16 32.55
C GLY A 414 -20.80 -10.20 32.25
N ILE A 415 -21.21 -10.57 31.03
CA ILE A 415 -22.64 -10.55 30.63
C ILE A 415 -23.31 -11.87 31.04
N VAL A 416 -23.66 -11.99 32.32
CA VAL A 416 -24.23 -13.22 32.90
C VAL A 416 -25.64 -13.52 32.38
N GLU A 417 -26.49 -12.50 32.21
CA GLU A 417 -27.87 -12.69 31.72
C GLU A 417 -27.88 -13.38 30.34
N TRP A 418 -27.01 -12.94 29.45
CA TRP A 418 -26.88 -13.54 28.12
C TRP A 418 -26.37 -14.97 28.19
N LEU A 419 -25.38 -15.26 29.04
CA LEU A 419 -24.88 -16.63 29.23
C LEU A 419 -25.96 -17.57 29.79
N ASN A 420 -26.82 -17.10 30.70
CA ASN A 420 -27.95 -17.87 31.21
C ASN A 420 -28.98 -18.15 30.13
N GLN A 421 -29.28 -17.16 29.29
CA GLN A 421 -30.17 -17.35 28.14
C GLN A 421 -29.57 -18.35 27.14
N GLU A 422 -28.27 -18.20 26.84
CA GLU A 422 -27.58 -19.09 25.91
C GLU A 422 -27.46 -20.51 26.48
N GLN A 423 -27.27 -20.70 27.78
CA GLN A 423 -27.29 -22.04 28.38
C GLN A 423 -28.62 -22.76 28.13
N ARG A 424 -29.75 -22.04 28.19
CA ARG A 424 -31.08 -22.59 27.91
C ARG A 424 -31.28 -22.89 26.41
N THR A 425 -30.70 -22.11 25.50
CA THR A 425 -30.85 -22.30 24.04
C THR A 425 -29.79 -23.23 23.43
N SER A 426 -28.62 -23.34 24.07
CA SER A 426 -27.46 -24.09 23.58
C SER A 426 -27.73 -25.59 23.49
N ALA A 427 -28.69 -26.12 24.26
CA ALA A 427 -29.16 -27.50 24.13
C ALA A 427 -29.68 -27.80 22.71
N ALA A 428 -30.35 -26.85 22.07
CA ALA A 428 -30.80 -26.98 20.68
C ALA A 428 -29.63 -26.94 19.69
N ILE A 429 -28.57 -26.17 19.97
CA ILE A 429 -27.35 -26.10 19.16
C ILE A 429 -26.57 -27.43 19.28
N ILE A 430 -26.43 -27.95 20.51
CA ILE A 430 -25.81 -29.25 20.81
C ILE A 430 -26.57 -30.38 20.11
N GLN A 431 -27.90 -30.45 20.26
CA GLN A 431 -28.73 -31.48 19.62
C GLN A 431 -28.68 -31.41 18.08
N ARG A 432 -28.43 -30.23 17.49
CA ARG A 432 -28.28 -30.06 16.04
C ARG A 432 -26.91 -30.48 15.54
N LEU A 433 -25.84 -30.17 16.28
CA LEU A 433 -24.48 -30.64 16.00
C LEU A 433 -24.33 -32.16 16.21
N ALA A 434 -25.16 -32.72 17.10
CA ALA A 434 -25.21 -34.14 17.44
C ALA A 434 -25.64 -35.08 16.30
N ARG A 435 -26.21 -34.54 15.20
CA ARG A 435 -26.61 -35.32 14.02
C ARG A 435 -25.43 -35.80 13.16
N HIS A 436 -24.23 -35.29 13.43
CA HIS A 436 -22.98 -35.77 12.85
C HIS A 436 -22.13 -36.46 13.96
N SER A 437 -21.38 -37.50 13.58
CA SER A 437 -20.79 -38.56 14.42
C SER A 437 -19.91 -38.17 15.63
N ASP A 438 -19.65 -36.88 15.89
CA ASP A 438 -18.81 -36.34 16.98
C ASP A 438 -19.61 -35.68 18.13
N SER A 439 -20.89 -36.02 18.25
CA SER A 439 -21.88 -35.41 19.15
C SER A 439 -21.42 -35.25 20.61
N LYS A 440 -20.99 -36.36 21.24
CA LYS A 440 -20.73 -36.41 22.69
C LYS A 440 -19.52 -35.58 23.10
N ASP A 441 -18.49 -35.52 22.26
CA ASP A 441 -17.29 -34.74 22.54
C ASP A 441 -17.54 -33.24 22.36
N LYS A 442 -18.32 -32.84 21.34
CA LYS A 442 -18.71 -31.44 21.15
C LYS A 442 -19.62 -30.93 22.26
N GLN A 443 -20.51 -31.77 22.78
CA GLN A 443 -21.34 -31.44 23.94
C GLN A 443 -20.48 -31.18 25.20
N ARG A 444 -19.58 -32.11 25.54
CA ARG A 444 -18.65 -31.94 26.67
C ARG A 444 -17.78 -30.70 26.52
N GLN A 445 -17.32 -30.43 25.30
CA GLN A 445 -16.57 -29.20 25.01
C GLN A 445 -17.40 -27.95 25.24
N LEU A 446 -18.68 -27.92 24.83
CA LEU A 446 -19.54 -26.75 25.04
C LEU A 446 -19.87 -26.53 26.51
N GLU A 447 -20.18 -27.59 27.26
CA GLU A 447 -20.40 -27.53 28.70
C GLU A 447 -19.16 -27.01 29.45
N ALA A 448 -17.96 -27.48 29.06
CA ALA A 448 -16.70 -26.99 29.61
C ALA A 448 -16.46 -25.50 29.26
N VAL A 449 -16.86 -25.07 28.06
CA VAL A 449 -16.75 -23.68 27.61
C VAL A 449 -17.69 -22.76 28.36
N LEU A 450 -18.96 -23.14 28.51
CA LEU A 450 -19.94 -22.40 29.31
C LEU A 450 -19.49 -22.30 30.76
N SER A 451 -19.04 -23.40 31.36
CA SER A 451 -18.48 -23.42 32.72
C SER A 451 -17.29 -22.45 32.86
N LYS A 452 -16.39 -22.40 31.85
CA LYS A 452 -15.28 -21.46 31.83
C LYS A 452 -15.76 -20.01 31.72
N ALA A 453 -16.75 -19.75 30.88
CA ALA A 453 -17.33 -18.40 30.69
C ALA A 453 -18.02 -17.90 31.96
N PHE A 454 -18.82 -18.73 32.63
CA PHE A 454 -19.45 -18.38 33.91
C PHE A 454 -18.44 -18.11 35.02
N LYS A 455 -17.38 -18.93 35.15
CA LYS A 455 -16.29 -18.66 36.09
C LYS A 455 -15.62 -17.31 35.84
N SER A 456 -15.41 -16.98 34.56
CA SER A 456 -14.80 -15.71 34.16
C SER A 456 -15.71 -14.52 34.47
N ALA A 457 -17.01 -14.64 34.18
CA ALA A 457 -18.00 -13.60 34.46
C ALA A 457 -18.16 -13.35 35.96
N LYS A 458 -18.17 -14.42 36.77
CA LYS A 458 -18.24 -14.35 38.23
C LYS A 458 -17.02 -13.63 38.83
N SER A 459 -15.82 -13.95 38.36
CA SER A 459 -14.58 -13.25 38.77
C SER A 459 -14.65 -11.73 38.55
N ILE A 460 -15.33 -11.29 37.48
CA ILE A 460 -15.52 -9.86 37.17
C ILE A 460 -16.62 -9.24 38.05
N ALA A 461 -17.72 -9.96 38.30
CA ALA A 461 -18.77 -9.51 39.21
C ALA A 461 -18.26 -9.36 40.64
N ASP A 462 -17.38 -10.27 41.09
CA ASP A 462 -16.78 -10.25 42.43
C ASP A 462 -15.69 -9.16 42.58
N SER A 463 -15.13 -8.64 41.47
CA SER A 463 -14.07 -7.63 41.46
C SER A 463 -14.51 -6.21 41.04
N SER A 464 -15.76 -6.04 40.58
CA SER A 464 -16.28 -4.76 40.05
C SER A 464 -17.32 -4.13 40.98
N VAL A 465 -16.96 -3.03 41.63
CA VAL A 465 -17.91 -2.12 42.34
C VAL A 465 -18.92 -1.48 41.36
N VAL A 466 -18.64 -1.49 40.05
CA VAL A 466 -19.44 -0.84 39.00
C VAL A 466 -20.55 -1.75 38.45
N ALA A 467 -20.52 -3.06 38.72
CA ALA A 467 -21.59 -3.99 38.32
C ALA A 467 -22.91 -3.80 39.12
N GLN A 468 -22.91 -2.94 40.14
CA GLN A 468 -24.12 -2.57 40.91
C GLN A 468 -24.93 -1.43 40.26
N GLY A 469 -24.41 -0.76 39.22
CA GLY A 469 -24.95 0.51 38.74
C GLY A 469 -26.05 0.47 37.67
N HIS A 470 -26.25 -0.66 36.97
CA HIS A 470 -27.35 -0.79 36.01
C HIS A 470 -27.95 -2.20 36.06
N ASP A 471 -29.14 -2.29 36.66
CA ASP A 471 -30.10 -3.41 36.65
C ASP A 471 -29.60 -4.80 37.07
N ALA A 472 -28.78 -4.85 38.13
CA ALA A 472 -28.65 -6.06 38.94
C ALA A 472 -29.84 -6.20 39.92
N VAL A 473 -31.06 -6.37 39.39
CA VAL A 473 -32.18 -6.88 40.18
C VAL A 473 -32.23 -8.39 39.99
N LEU A 474 -31.74 -9.10 41.02
CA LEU A 474 -32.08 -10.46 41.42
C LEU A 474 -31.87 -11.58 40.37
N THR A 475 -30.61 -11.98 40.18
CA THR A 475 -30.28 -13.41 40.23
C THR A 475 -28.97 -13.59 40.97
N ASP A 476 -29.01 -14.28 42.09
CA ASP A 476 -27.86 -14.60 42.92
C ASP A 476 -26.82 -15.39 42.08
N PRO A 477 -25.60 -14.87 41.85
CA PRO A 477 -24.56 -15.54 41.08
C PRO A 477 -24.06 -16.84 41.72
N SER A 478 -24.54 -17.19 42.92
CA SER A 478 -24.36 -18.51 43.53
C SER A 478 -25.20 -19.62 42.86
N THR A 479 -26.29 -19.27 42.18
CA THR A 479 -27.23 -20.23 41.55
C THR A 479 -27.03 -20.40 40.04
N ALA A 480 -26.23 -19.55 39.41
CA ALA A 480 -25.91 -19.65 37.98
C ALA A 480 -24.76 -20.65 37.76
N GLY A 481 -25.09 -21.88 37.41
CA GLY A 481 -24.12 -22.94 37.09
C GLY A 481 -24.46 -24.32 37.64
N ASP A 482 -25.48 -24.44 38.50
CA ASP A 482 -25.91 -25.74 38.99
C ASP A 482 -26.70 -26.48 37.90
N VAL A 483 -26.13 -27.61 37.48
CA VAL A 483 -26.78 -28.58 36.59
C VAL A 483 -28.00 -29.14 37.32
N TYR A 484 -29.18 -28.60 37.02
CA TYR A 484 -30.43 -29.28 37.35
C TYR A 484 -30.47 -30.58 36.54
N GLN A 485 -30.09 -31.70 37.18
CA GLN A 485 -30.55 -33.02 36.77
C GLN A 485 -32.06 -33.03 36.99
N GLU A 486 -32.80 -32.84 35.90
CA GLU A 486 -34.22 -33.09 35.83
C GLU A 486 -34.41 -34.60 36.06
N ARG A 487 -34.70 -35.00 37.31
CA ARG A 487 -35.15 -36.36 37.61
C ARG A 487 -36.54 -36.51 37.02
N ASP A 488 -36.66 -37.39 36.03
CA ASP A 488 -37.93 -37.94 35.55
C ASP A 488 -38.82 -38.33 36.75
N ARG A 489 -39.81 -37.49 37.05
CA ARG A 489 -40.95 -37.84 37.89
C ARG A 489 -42.09 -38.24 36.97
N ASN A 490 -42.03 -39.47 36.49
CA ASN A 490 -43.18 -40.19 35.93
C ASN A 490 -43.07 -41.68 36.27
N GLN A 491 -43.06 -41.98 37.56
CA GLN A 491 -43.46 -43.27 38.11
C GLN A 491 -44.21 -42.97 39.41
N ASP A 492 -45.52 -43.27 39.40
CA ASP A 492 -46.31 -43.81 40.51
C ASP A 492 -47.78 -43.37 40.42
N CYS A 493 -48.60 -44.21 39.79
CA CYS A 493 -50.00 -44.38 40.12
C CYS A 493 -50.26 -45.90 40.29
N PRO A 494 -50.62 -46.38 41.48
CA PRO A 494 -51.13 -47.73 41.69
C PRO A 494 -52.63 -47.71 42.09
N PRO A 495 -53.24 -48.90 42.26
CA PRO A 495 -53.63 -49.86 41.23
C PRO A 495 -55.03 -49.58 40.63
#